data_AF-A0A0F9GW61-F1
#
_entry.id   AF-A0A0F9GW61-F1
#
_cell.length_a   1.000
_cell.length_b   1.000
_cell.length_c   1.000
_cell.angle_alpha   90.00
_cell.angle_beta   90.00
_cell.angle_gamma   90.00
#
_symmetry.space_group_name_H-M   'P 1'
#
loop_
_entity.id
_entity.type
_entity.pdbx_description
1 polymer ?
#
loop_
_entity_poly.entity_id
_entity_poly.type
_entity_poly.pdbx_seq_one_letter_code
_entity_poly.pdbx_strand_id
1 'polypeptide(L)'
;MFKEILHAVESINQDIYEFFEEKYGETFPILELQTDGFGFVITFMGNYQLWSSENDERDFDEVKDEYEPFEPYLRRETQKMINKIGSIKIKGTK
;
A
#
# COMPACT_ATOMS: atom_id res chain seq x y z
N MET A 1 -3.97 15.84 2.31
CA MET A 1 -2.65 15.22 2.54
C MET A 1 -2.59 14.33 3.79
N PHE A 2 -2.10 14.68 4.99
CA PHE A 2 -1.95 13.66 6.08
C PHE A 2 -3.22 12.86 6.40
N LYS A 3 -4.36 13.55 6.59
CA LYS A 3 -5.66 12.88 6.85
C LYS A 3 -6.12 11.98 5.71
N GLU A 4 -5.84 12.38 4.48
CA GLU A 4 -6.18 11.64 3.26
C GLU A 4 -5.31 10.39 3.11
N ILE A 5 -4.01 10.52 3.39
CA ILE A 5 -3.05 9.41 3.43
C ILE A 5 -3.46 8.40 4.49
N LEU A 6 -3.76 8.87 5.71
CA LEU A 6 -4.18 8.02 6.82
C LEU A 6 -5.49 7.28 6.48
N HIS A 7 -6.48 8.00 5.95
CA HIS A 7 -7.76 7.40 5.54
C HIS A 7 -7.58 6.33 4.46
N ALA A 8 -6.74 6.60 3.45
CA ALA A 8 -6.44 5.62 2.41
C ALA A 8 -5.78 4.37 2.97
N VAL A 9 -4.80 4.52 3.87
CA VAL A 9 -4.11 3.41 4.54
C VAL A 9 -5.09 2.58 5.38
N GLU A 10 -5.95 3.25 6.18
CA GLU A 10 -6.96 2.59 7.01
C GLU A 10 -7.99 1.84 6.15
N SER A 11 -8.50 2.47 5.09
CA SER A 11 -9.48 1.85 4.19
C SER A 11 -8.90 0.61 3.49
N ILE A 12 -7.67 0.69 2.99
CA ILE A 12 -7.04 -0.45 2.30
C ILE A 12 -6.71 -1.57 3.28
N ASN A 13 -6.23 -1.23 4.48
CA ASN A 13 -5.98 -2.24 5.51
C ASN A 13 -7.29 -2.93 5.93
N GLN A 14 -8.40 -2.21 6.02
CA GLN A 14 -9.70 -2.79 6.33
C GLN A 14 -10.12 -3.83 5.27
N ASP A 15 -10.03 -3.50 3.99
CA ASP A 15 -10.36 -4.44 2.90
C ASP A 15 -9.47 -5.69 2.93
N ILE A 16 -8.18 -5.51 3.23
CA ILE A 16 -7.22 -6.60 3.39
C ILE A 16 -7.58 -7.46 4.61
N TYR A 17 -7.92 -6.84 5.74
CA TYR A 17 -8.31 -7.55 6.95
C TYR A 17 -9.54 -8.42 6.72
N GLU A 18 -10.58 -7.87 6.10
CA GLU A 18 -11.78 -8.63 5.77
C GLU A 18 -11.46 -9.87 4.95
N PHE A 19 -10.56 -9.75 3.97
CA PHE A 19 -10.09 -10.88 3.16
C PHE A 19 -9.27 -11.92 3.96
N PHE A 20 -8.33 -11.47 4.81
CA PHE A 20 -7.45 -12.38 5.56
C PHE A 20 -8.14 -13.02 6.77
N GLU A 21 -9.01 -12.28 7.47
CA GLU A 21 -9.80 -12.79 8.59
C GLU A 21 -10.72 -13.91 8.11
N GLU A 22 -11.45 -13.71 7.00
CA GLU A 22 -12.33 -14.74 6.42
C GLU A 22 -11.56 -16.02 6.06
N LYS A 23 -10.32 -15.88 5.59
CA LYS A 23 -9.57 -16.98 4.98
C LYS A 23 -8.59 -17.69 5.92
N TYR A 24 -8.04 -16.98 6.90
CA TYR A 24 -6.92 -17.44 7.72
C TYR A 24 -7.11 -17.25 9.23
N GLY A 25 -8.11 -16.48 9.68
CA GLY A 25 -8.39 -16.28 11.11
C GLY A 25 -7.31 -15.50 11.87
N GLU A 26 -6.40 -14.83 11.16
CA GLU A 26 -5.35 -13.98 11.72
C GLU A 26 -5.33 -12.62 11.01
N THR A 27 -4.98 -11.57 11.74
CA THR A 27 -4.84 -10.21 11.22
C THR A 27 -3.44 -9.67 11.50
N PHE A 28 -2.86 -8.99 10.51
CA PHE A 28 -1.60 -8.27 10.65
C PHE A 28 -1.64 -7.01 9.78
N PRO A 29 -1.23 -5.84 10.30
CA PRO A 29 -1.20 -4.62 9.50
C PRO A 29 -0.30 -4.82 8.28
N ILE A 30 -0.87 -4.64 7.10
CA ILE A 30 -0.14 -4.79 5.84
C ILE A 30 0.46 -3.44 5.43
N LEU A 31 -0.30 -2.36 5.54
CA LEU A 31 0.16 -1.01 5.26
C LEU A 31 0.44 -0.26 6.56
N GLU A 32 1.58 0.41 6.60
CA GLU A 32 2.00 1.24 7.73
C GLU A 32 2.38 2.63 7.22
N LEU A 33 1.78 3.66 7.82
CA LEU A 33 2.16 5.06 7.62
C LEU A 33 3.17 5.46 8.69
N GLN A 34 4.35 5.88 8.26
CA GLN A 34 5.44 6.31 9.12
C GLN A 34 6.12 7.57 8.57
N THR A 35 7.13 8.04 9.30
CA THR A 35 8.05 9.09 8.82
C THR A 35 9.47 8.56 8.80
N ASP A 36 10.23 8.92 7.76
CA ASP A 36 11.66 8.62 7.65
C ASP A 36 12.55 9.76 8.19
N GLY A 37 11.95 10.78 8.80
CA GLY A 37 12.62 12.00 9.27
C GLY A 37 12.64 13.16 8.28
N PHE A 38 12.25 12.92 7.01
CA PHE A 38 12.17 13.94 5.96
C PHE A 38 10.75 14.08 5.40
N GLY A 39 10.04 12.96 5.26
CA GLY A 39 8.69 12.92 4.74
C GLY A 39 7.82 11.85 5.38
N PHE A 40 6.64 11.66 4.79
CA PHE A 40 5.77 10.52 5.07
C PHE A 40 6.12 9.38 4.15
N VAL A 41 6.14 8.17 4.70
CA VAL A 41 6.43 6.95 3.97
C VAL A 41 5.34 5.93 4.27
N ILE A 42 4.87 5.26 3.23
CA ILE A 42 3.99 4.10 3.37
C ILE A 42 4.78 2.85 3.05
N THR A 43 4.79 1.91 3.99
CA THR A 43 5.41 0.60 3.82
C THR A 43 4.40 -0.52 3.76
N PHE A 44 4.73 -1.55 3.00
CA PHE A 44 4.05 -2.83 2.92
C PHE A 44 4.82 -3.88 3.72
N MET A 45 4.13 -4.55 4.66
CA MET A 45 4.68 -5.57 5.59
C MET A 45 5.96 -5.10 6.28
N GLY A 46 5.96 -3.87 6.80
CA GLY A 46 7.06 -3.21 7.53
C GLY A 46 8.36 -2.96 6.77
N ASN A 47 8.56 -3.54 5.58
CA ASN A 47 9.89 -3.60 4.95
C ASN A 47 9.94 -3.03 3.53
N TYR A 48 8.81 -2.95 2.82
CA TYR A 48 8.80 -2.51 1.43
C TYR A 48 8.15 -1.14 1.29
N GLN A 49 8.92 -0.11 0.97
CA GLN A 49 8.38 1.22 0.69
C GLN A 49 7.50 1.19 -0.58
N LEU A 50 6.21 1.47 -0.41
CA LEU A 50 5.25 1.64 -1.51
C LEU A 50 5.20 3.08 -2.02
N TRP A 51 5.42 4.05 -1.14
CA TRP A 51 5.29 5.46 -1.46
C TRP A 51 6.08 6.32 -0.47
N SER A 52 6.57 7.47 -0.93
CA SER A 52 7.14 8.53 -0.11
C SER A 52 6.65 9.89 -0.58
N SER A 53 6.36 10.81 0.36
CA SER A 53 5.94 12.17 0.04
C SER A 53 7.00 12.98 -0.69
N GLU A 54 8.27 12.60 -0.56
CA GLU A 54 9.40 13.27 -1.23
C GLU A 54 9.56 12.80 -2.68
N ASN A 55 8.98 11.65 -3.04
CA ASN A 55 9.02 11.09 -4.39
C ASN A 55 7.64 10.54 -4.75
N ASP A 56 6.70 11.46 -4.94
CA ASP A 56 5.32 11.15 -5.26
C ASP A 56 5.17 10.79 -6.75
N GLU A 57 5.13 9.49 -7.06
CA GLU A 57 5.07 8.96 -8.42
C GLU A 57 3.64 8.88 -8.99
N ARG A 58 2.70 9.64 -8.43
CA ARG A 58 1.33 9.73 -8.96
C ARG A 58 1.32 10.37 -10.33
N ASP A 59 0.56 9.78 -11.25
CA ASP A 59 0.38 10.32 -12.59
C ASP A 59 -0.28 11.71 -12.51
N PHE A 60 0.19 12.63 -13.34
CA PHE A 60 -0.40 13.97 -13.46
C PHE A 60 -1.27 14.05 -14.71
N ASP A 61 -2.55 14.37 -14.56
CA ASP A 61 -3.48 14.58 -15.67
C ASP A 61 -3.42 16.04 -16.13
N GLU A 62 -2.69 16.30 -17.22
CA GLU A 62 -2.54 17.65 -17.80
C GLU A 62 -3.87 18.29 -18.23
N VAL A 63 -4.89 17.49 -18.55
CA VAL A 63 -6.19 18.00 -18.98
C VAL A 63 -7.00 18.51 -17.80
N LYS A 64 -6.88 17.84 -16.65
CA LYS A 64 -7.56 18.21 -15.41
C LYS A 64 -6.74 19.12 -14.50
N ASP A 65 -5.44 19.26 -14.76
CA ASP A 65 -4.49 19.97 -13.89
C ASP A 65 -4.44 19.36 -12.48
N GLU A 66 -4.60 18.03 -12.39
CA GLU A 66 -4.74 17.30 -11.13
C GLU A 66 -3.87 16.03 -11.13
N TYR A 67 -3.28 15.72 -9.97
CA TYR A 67 -2.65 14.42 -9.74
C TYR A 67 -3.71 13.33 -9.58
N GLU A 68 -3.32 12.10 -9.90
CA GLU A 68 -4.09 10.91 -9.57
C GLU A 68 -4.52 10.94 -8.09
N PRO A 69 -5.79 10.63 -7.78
CA PRO A 69 -6.23 10.53 -6.39
C PRO A 69 -5.41 9.51 -5.60
N PHE A 70 -5.11 9.83 -4.34
CA PHE A 70 -4.13 9.09 -3.56
C PHE A 70 -4.52 7.63 -3.28
N GLU A 71 -5.78 7.38 -2.92
CA GLU A 71 -6.24 6.03 -2.58
C GLU A 71 -6.23 5.06 -3.78
N PRO A 72 -6.75 5.41 -4.98
CA PRO A 72 -6.59 4.59 -6.19
C PRO A 72 -5.14 4.24 -6.53
N TYR A 73 -4.23 5.22 -6.44
CA TYR A 73 -2.80 4.99 -6.62
C TYR A 73 -2.29 3.94 -5.63
N LEU A 74 -2.56 4.14 -4.33
CA LEU A 74 -2.05 3.27 -3.28
C LEU A 74 -2.61 1.85 -3.41
N ARG A 75 -3.90 1.71 -3.72
CA ARG A 75 -4.55 0.42 -4.00
C ARG A 75 -3.84 -0.35 -5.12
N ARG A 76 -3.51 0.33 -6.22
CA ARG A 76 -2.79 -0.28 -7.34
C ARG A 76 -1.40 -0.77 -6.91
N GLU A 77 -0.64 0.04 -6.19
CA GLU A 77 0.70 -0.34 -5.73
C GLU A 77 0.67 -1.48 -4.70
N THR A 78 -0.29 -1.46 -3.77
CA THR A 78 -0.55 -2.56 -2.84
C THR A 78 -0.91 -3.85 -3.58
N GLN A 79 -1.82 -3.79 -4.57
CA GLN A 79 -2.21 -4.96 -5.36
C GLN A 79 -1.04 -5.54 -6.16
N LYS A 80 -0.15 -4.69 -6.71
CA LYS A 80 1.08 -5.15 -7.36
C LYS A 80 1.95 -5.96 -6.39
N MET A 81 2.07 -5.53 -5.13
CA MET A 81 2.83 -6.27 -4.12
C MET A 81 2.17 -7.59 -3.71
N ILE A 82 0.86 -7.59 -3.48
CA ILE A 82 0.10 -8.82 -3.19
C ILE A 82 0.25 -9.84 -4.33
N ASN A 83 0.11 -9.39 -5.59
CA ASN A 83 0.29 -10.25 -6.77
C ASN A 83 1.70 -10.83 -6.86
N LYS A 84 2.74 -10.03 -6.55
CA LYS A 84 4.12 -10.51 -6.48
C LYS A 84 4.25 -11.63 -5.46
N ILE A 85 3.72 -11.45 -4.25
CA ILE A 85 3.76 -12.47 -3.17
C ILE A 85 3.03 -13.74 -3.58
N GLY A 86 1.80 -13.62 -4.11
CA GLY A 86 1.02 -14.76 -4.57
C GLY A 86 1.67 -15.55 -5.71
N SER A 87 2.61 -14.95 -6.43
CA SER A 87 3.36 -15.61 -7.52
C SER A 87 4.59 -16.41 -7.04
N ILE A 88 5.01 -16.23 -5.77
CA ILE A 88 6.21 -16.88 -5.23
C ILE A 88 5.96 -18.38 -5.09
N LYS A 89 6.80 -19.19 -5.75
CA LYS A 89 6.85 -20.65 -5.60
C LYS A 89 8.06 -21.04 -4.77
N ILE A 90 7.84 -21.53 -3.56
CA ILE A 90 8.91 -22.12 -2.75
C ILE A 90 9.21 -23.51 -3.34
N LYS A 91 10.40 -23.71 -3.90
CA LYS A 91 10.88 -25.06 -4.25
C LYS A 91 11.16 -25.80 -2.95
N GLY A 92 10.40 -26.85 -2.66
CA GLY A 92 10.71 -27.74 -1.54
C GLY A 92 12.12 -28.29 -1.71
N THR A 93 13.00 -28.05 -0.73
CA THR A 93 14.24 -28.79 -0.60
C THR A 93 13.87 -30.26 -0.39
N LYS A 94 14.19 -31.10 -1.39
CA LYS A 94 14.19 -32.55 -1.24
C LYS A 94 15.32 -32.98 -0.32
#